data_AF-A0A336NA43-F1
#
_entry.id   AF-A0A336NA43-F1
#
_cell.length_a   1.000
_cell.length_b   1.000
_cell.length_c   1.000
_cell.angle_alpha   90.00
_cell.angle_beta   90.00
_cell.angle_gamma   90.00
#
_symmetry.space_group_name_H-M   'P 1'
#
loop_
_entity.id
_entity.type
_entity.pdbx_description
1 polymer ?
#
loop_
_entity_poly.entity_id
_entity_poly.type
_entity_poly.pdbx_seq_one_letter_code
_entity_poly.pdbx_strand_id
1 'polypeptide(L)'
;MDGPQNPPEIPFYPAFSLERRNDGLNVFWFERGFSQVTYGPQPESGRNACVLIALLTASKIALKKNLKIVKMNELNPHLIQCFVEGILQGIHEYSQLKERNNISTSMNLTIPEAYKGLKGKVVNIHEWKSYLYAVKMEENLHNLILEGLHAWRHKSLARKHFLFIILIADSRAVLNVIDEIEDTISFFDSHPHASSHGACIASADLADIKPY
;
A
#
# COMPACT_ATOMS: atom_id res chain seq x y z
N MET A 1 -25.87 14.20 4.14
CA MET A 1 -26.09 12.74 4.00
C MET A 1 -25.67 12.41 2.58
N ASP A 2 -24.44 11.92 2.41
CA ASP A 2 -23.99 11.46 1.10
C ASP A 2 -24.40 9.99 0.98
N GLY A 3 -25.22 9.67 -0.03
CA GLY A 3 -25.66 8.31 -0.32
C GLY A 3 -24.47 7.37 -0.61
N PRO A 4 -24.71 6.06 -0.77
CA PRO A 4 -23.65 5.12 -1.14
C PRO A 4 -23.05 5.58 -2.47
N GLN A 5 -21.81 6.07 -2.43
CA GLN A 5 -21.06 6.40 -3.64
C GLN A 5 -20.89 5.10 -4.43
N ASN A 6 -21.32 5.09 -5.69
CA ASN A 6 -21.05 3.98 -6.59
C ASN A 6 -19.54 3.70 -6.57
N PRO A 7 -19.10 2.43 -6.50
CA PRO A 7 -17.69 2.11 -6.55
C PRO A 7 -17.09 2.70 -7.84
N PRO A 8 -15.85 3.23 -7.79
CA PRO A 8 -15.21 3.76 -8.99
C PRO A 8 -15.15 2.67 -10.06
N GLU A 9 -15.54 3.04 -11.28
CA GLU A 9 -15.50 2.13 -12.43
C GLU A 9 -14.05 1.71 -12.70
N ILE A 10 -13.82 0.40 -12.78
CA ILE A 10 -12.48 -0.17 -13.04
C ILE A 10 -12.21 -0.02 -14.54
N PRO A 11 -11.21 0.79 -14.97
CA PRO A 11 -11.01 1.07 -16.39
C PRO A 11 -10.59 -0.15 -17.20
N PHE A 12 -9.71 -0.97 -16.61
CA PHE A 12 -9.27 -2.27 -17.14
C PHE A 12 -8.69 -3.11 -16.01
N TYR A 13 -8.66 -4.42 -16.17
CA TYR A 13 -7.93 -5.30 -15.25
C TYR A 13 -6.45 -5.34 -15.64
N PRO A 14 -5.52 -4.99 -14.75
CA PRO A 14 -4.14 -4.74 -15.16
C PRO A 14 -3.39 -6.03 -15.49
N ALA A 15 -2.73 -6.05 -16.64
CA ALA A 15 -1.78 -7.11 -16.99
C ALA A 15 -0.50 -6.96 -16.16
N PHE A 16 0.16 -8.08 -15.86
CA PHE A 16 1.41 -8.11 -15.12
C PHE A 16 2.37 -9.20 -15.61
N SER A 17 3.66 -8.99 -15.36
CA SER A 17 4.71 -9.99 -15.50
C SER A 17 5.28 -10.34 -14.11
N LEU A 18 5.81 -11.56 -13.97
CA LEU A 18 6.43 -12.03 -12.73
C LEU A 18 7.94 -12.14 -12.92
N GLU A 19 8.69 -11.39 -12.12
CA GLU A 19 10.13 -11.56 -11.91
C GLU A 19 10.35 -12.39 -10.63
N ARG A 20 11.02 -13.54 -10.77
CA ARG A 20 11.45 -14.35 -9.63
C ARG A 20 12.92 -14.10 -9.37
N ARG A 21 13.27 -13.68 -8.16
CA ARG A 21 14.66 -13.43 -7.77
C ARG A 21 15.20 -14.57 -6.92
N ASN A 22 16.51 -14.77 -6.98
CA ASN A 22 17.21 -15.85 -6.27
C ASN A 22 17.23 -15.66 -4.74
N ASP A 23 16.92 -14.45 -4.27
CA ASP A 23 16.79 -14.08 -2.85
C ASP A 23 15.42 -14.44 -2.26
N GLY A 24 14.55 -15.11 -3.02
CA GLY A 24 13.21 -15.51 -2.58
C GLY A 24 12.13 -14.46 -2.83
N LEU A 25 12.49 -13.30 -3.37
CA LEU A 25 11.55 -12.23 -3.71
C LEU A 25 10.87 -12.49 -5.05
N ASN A 26 9.53 -12.49 -5.05
CA ASN A 26 8.72 -12.48 -6.25
C ASN A 26 8.19 -11.06 -6.48
N VAL A 27 8.44 -10.48 -7.65
CA VAL A 27 7.95 -9.14 -8.01
C VAL A 27 7.00 -9.23 -9.19
N PHE A 28 5.78 -8.75 -8.99
CA PHE A 28 4.75 -8.61 -10.00
C PHE A 28 4.78 -7.19 -10.55
N TRP A 29 5.34 -7.04 -11.74
CA TRP A 29 5.42 -5.77 -12.45
C TRP A 29 4.16 -5.59 -13.29
N PHE A 30 3.37 -4.58 -12.97
CA PHE A 30 2.19 -4.27 -13.78
C PHE A 30 2.56 -3.46 -15.01
N GLU A 31 1.70 -3.53 -16.03
CA GLU A 31 1.83 -2.72 -17.23
C GLU A 31 1.83 -1.21 -16.91
N ARG A 32 2.51 -0.42 -17.75
CA ARG A 32 2.69 1.04 -17.56
C ARG A 32 1.38 1.82 -17.36
N GLY A 33 0.28 1.34 -17.93
CA GLY A 33 -1.05 1.93 -17.77
C GLY A 33 -1.60 1.83 -16.34
N PHE A 34 -1.12 0.87 -15.55
CA PHE A 34 -1.56 0.65 -14.18
C PHE A 34 -0.61 1.31 -13.18
N SER A 35 -0.81 2.59 -12.88
CA SER A 35 -0.13 3.29 -11.79
C SER A 35 -1.00 4.44 -11.26
N GLN A 36 -0.62 5.02 -10.12
CA GLN A 36 -1.34 6.17 -9.56
C GLN A 36 -1.43 7.36 -10.53
N VAL A 37 -0.51 7.50 -11.49
CA VAL A 37 -0.50 8.61 -12.44
C VAL A 37 -1.23 8.31 -13.76
N THR A 38 -1.43 7.04 -14.11
CA THR A 38 -1.97 6.62 -15.42
C THR A 38 -3.31 5.88 -15.35
N TYR A 39 -3.64 5.27 -14.21
CA TYR A 39 -4.78 4.36 -14.11
C TYR A 39 -6.11 5.06 -13.82
N GLY A 40 -6.09 6.31 -13.36
CA GLY A 40 -7.29 7.10 -13.04
C GLY A 40 -7.52 8.26 -14.01
N PRO A 41 -8.71 8.89 -13.98
CA PRO A 41 -9.08 9.99 -14.89
C PRO A 41 -8.29 11.28 -14.65
N GLN A 42 -7.48 11.37 -13.59
CA GLN A 42 -6.88 12.61 -13.10
C GLN A 42 -5.39 12.43 -12.78
N PRO A 43 -4.50 12.45 -13.79
CA PRO A 43 -3.06 12.20 -13.62
C PRO A 43 -2.38 13.12 -12.60
N GLU A 44 -2.78 14.39 -12.54
CA GLU A 44 -2.18 15.39 -11.64
C GLU A 44 -2.43 15.09 -10.16
N SER A 45 -3.65 14.65 -9.82
CA SER A 45 -3.98 14.23 -8.45
C SER A 45 -3.27 12.93 -8.06
N GLY A 46 -3.03 12.06 -9.03
CA GLY A 46 -2.33 10.80 -8.82
C GLY A 46 -0.90 10.95 -8.30
N ARG A 47 -0.20 12.03 -8.65
CA ARG A 47 1.22 12.23 -8.28
C ARG A 47 1.45 12.24 -6.77
N ASN A 48 0.47 12.70 -5.99
CA ASN A 48 0.62 12.90 -4.54
C ASN A 48 -0.39 12.07 -3.71
N ALA A 49 -1.10 11.14 -4.35
CA ALA A 49 -2.16 10.36 -3.72
C ALA A 49 -1.65 9.10 -2.97
N CYS A 50 -0.35 8.76 -3.08
CA CYS A 50 0.22 7.49 -2.61
C CYS A 50 -0.10 7.15 -1.14
N VAL A 51 -0.15 8.14 -0.24
CA VAL A 51 -0.51 7.92 1.17
C VAL A 51 -1.97 7.49 1.33
N LEU A 52 -2.90 8.12 0.60
CA LEU A 52 -4.31 7.74 0.60
C LEU A 52 -4.48 6.34 -0.01
N ILE A 53 -3.76 6.06 -1.11
CA ILE A 53 -3.76 4.75 -1.78
C ILE A 53 -3.29 3.66 -0.83
N ALA A 54 -2.19 3.87 -0.09
CA ALA A 54 -1.67 2.92 0.88
C ALA A 54 -2.69 2.64 2.01
N LEU A 55 -3.28 3.69 2.60
CA LEU A 55 -4.28 3.54 3.66
C LEU A 55 -5.55 2.81 3.19
N LEU A 56 -6.06 3.17 2.00
CA LEU A 56 -7.26 2.56 1.44
C LEU A 56 -7.01 1.11 1.02
N THR A 57 -5.86 0.81 0.43
CA THR A 57 -5.46 -0.57 0.09
C THR A 57 -5.37 -1.43 1.35
N ALA A 58 -4.72 -0.93 2.41
CA ALA A 58 -4.65 -1.61 3.70
C ALA A 58 -6.04 -1.87 4.30
N SER A 59 -6.91 -0.86 4.31
CA SER A 59 -8.29 -0.99 4.81
C SER A 59 -9.10 -2.04 4.04
N LYS A 60 -8.94 -2.07 2.71
CA LYS A 60 -9.61 -3.06 1.84
C LYS A 60 -9.11 -4.48 2.09
N ILE A 61 -7.80 -4.66 2.26
CA ILE A 61 -7.22 -5.95 2.65
C ILE A 61 -7.77 -6.39 4.01
N ALA A 62 -7.80 -5.49 5.00
CA ALA A 62 -8.33 -5.78 6.34
C ALA A 62 -9.83 -6.14 6.34
N LEU A 63 -10.62 -5.66 5.37
CA LEU A 63 -12.04 -5.97 5.23
C LEU A 63 -12.30 -7.35 4.61
N LYS A 64 -11.37 -7.91 3.84
CA LYS A 64 -11.55 -9.20 3.17
C LYS A 64 -11.41 -10.33 4.20
N LYS A 65 -12.54 -10.90 4.59
CA LYS A 65 -12.56 -12.10 5.45
C LYS A 65 -11.79 -13.23 4.78
N ASN A 66 -10.92 -13.91 5.54
CA ASN A 66 -10.15 -15.07 5.10
C ASN A 66 -9.21 -14.84 3.91
N LEU A 67 -8.90 -13.58 3.58
CA LEU A 67 -7.85 -13.30 2.61
C LEU A 67 -6.52 -13.78 3.21
N LYS A 68 -5.87 -14.73 2.56
CA LYS A 68 -4.53 -15.18 2.94
C LYS A 68 -3.54 -14.58 1.98
N ILE A 69 -2.47 -13.99 2.51
CA ILE A 69 -1.34 -13.52 1.73
C ILE A 69 -0.26 -14.58 1.91
N VAL A 70 -0.24 -15.57 1.01
CA VAL A 70 0.85 -16.55 0.93
C VAL A 70 1.96 -16.02 0.02
N LYS A 71 3.15 -16.64 0.02
CA LYS A 71 4.17 -16.31 -0.97
C LYS A 71 3.61 -16.56 -2.36
N MET A 72 3.46 -15.49 -3.11
CA MET A 72 2.72 -15.51 -4.36
C MET A 72 3.63 -16.04 -5.46
N ASN A 73 3.43 -17.31 -5.83
CA ASN A 73 3.91 -17.83 -7.12
C ASN A 73 3.02 -17.37 -8.27
N GLU A 74 1.78 -17.00 -7.94
CA GLU A 74 0.78 -16.34 -8.76
C GLU A 74 0.10 -15.25 -7.92
N LEU A 75 -0.25 -14.14 -8.55
CA LEU A 75 -0.79 -12.98 -7.83
C LEU A 75 -2.27 -13.21 -7.47
N ASN A 76 -2.62 -13.06 -6.21
CA ASN A 76 -3.99 -13.25 -5.74
C ASN A 76 -4.91 -12.16 -6.36
N PRO A 77 -5.95 -12.53 -7.15
CA PRO A 77 -6.84 -11.57 -7.79
C PRO A 77 -7.54 -10.62 -6.81
N HIS A 78 -7.77 -11.04 -5.57
CA HIS A 78 -8.35 -10.19 -4.53
C HIS A 78 -7.38 -9.12 -4.04
N LEU A 79 -6.07 -9.38 -4.02
CA LEU A 79 -5.07 -8.37 -3.69
C LEU A 79 -4.97 -7.34 -4.82
N ILE A 80 -5.00 -7.80 -6.08
CA ILE A 80 -5.07 -6.92 -7.25
C ILE A 80 -6.31 -6.03 -7.15
N GLN A 81 -7.47 -6.60 -6.84
CA GLN A 81 -8.71 -5.85 -6.66
C GLN A 81 -8.58 -4.80 -5.54
N CYS A 82 -8.04 -5.16 -4.37
CA CYS A 82 -7.85 -4.21 -3.27
C CYS A 82 -6.94 -3.05 -3.68
N PHE A 83 -5.90 -3.34 -4.48
CA PHE A 83 -4.95 -2.35 -4.94
C PHE A 83 -5.52 -1.44 -6.04
N VAL A 84 -6.21 -2.01 -7.02
CA VAL A 84 -7.00 -1.31 -8.06
C VAL A 84 -7.96 -0.31 -7.42
N GLU A 85 -8.79 -0.79 -6.49
CA GLU A 85 -9.76 0.06 -5.81
C GLU A 85 -9.08 1.11 -4.92
N GLY A 86 -7.97 0.74 -4.28
CA GLY A 86 -7.15 1.66 -3.48
C GLY A 86 -6.58 2.80 -4.31
N ILE A 87 -6.06 2.51 -5.51
CA ILE A 87 -5.54 3.50 -6.46
C ILE A 87 -6.66 4.45 -6.91
N LEU A 88 -7.75 3.90 -7.46
CA LEU A 88 -8.85 4.71 -8.01
C LEU A 88 -9.48 5.60 -6.93
N GLN A 89 -9.76 5.03 -5.76
CA GLN A 89 -10.33 5.78 -4.65
C GLN A 89 -9.33 6.79 -4.09
N GLY A 90 -8.05 6.44 -3.94
CA GLY A 90 -7.02 7.35 -3.45
C GLY A 90 -6.85 8.59 -4.32
N ILE A 91 -6.83 8.42 -5.65
CA ILE A 91 -6.79 9.53 -6.62
C ILE A 91 -8.03 10.42 -6.47
N HIS A 92 -9.22 9.80 -6.40
CA HIS A 92 -10.48 10.53 -6.25
C HIS A 92 -10.52 11.35 -4.95
N GLU A 93 -10.18 10.75 -3.81
CA GLU A 93 -10.17 11.45 -2.52
C GLU A 93 -9.13 12.57 -2.48
N TYR A 94 -7.95 12.38 -3.09
CA TYR A 94 -6.96 13.44 -3.19
C TYR A 94 -7.49 14.64 -3.97
N SER A 95 -8.13 14.42 -5.13
CA SER A 95 -8.78 15.48 -5.91
C SER A 95 -9.83 16.22 -5.11
N GLN A 96 -10.69 15.49 -4.39
CA GLN A 96 -11.72 16.08 -3.53
C GLN A 96 -11.11 16.92 -2.40
N LEU A 97 -10.00 16.47 -1.80
CA LEU A 97 -9.30 17.23 -0.76
C LEU A 97 -8.67 18.51 -1.32
N LYS A 98 -8.09 18.43 -2.51
CA LYS A 98 -7.51 19.57 -3.21
C LYS A 98 -8.56 20.64 -3.50
N GLU A 99 -9.71 20.24 -4.05
CA GLU A 99 -10.83 21.14 -4.35
C GLU A 99 -11.40 21.79 -3.09
N ARG A 100 -11.54 21.04 -1.99
CA ARG A 100 -12.15 21.54 -0.75
C ARG A 100 -11.25 22.49 0.04
N ASN A 101 -9.94 22.26 0.01
CA ASN A 101 -8.99 22.93 0.90
C ASN A 101 -8.10 23.96 0.19
N ASN A 102 -8.26 24.18 -1.13
CA ASN A 102 -7.37 25.02 -1.95
C ASN A 102 -5.87 24.69 -1.75
N ILE A 103 -5.54 23.41 -1.53
CA ILE A 103 -4.16 22.98 -1.29
C ILE A 103 -3.37 23.05 -2.60
N SER A 104 -2.13 23.54 -2.51
CA SER A 104 -1.19 23.56 -3.63
C SER A 104 -1.02 22.17 -4.25
N THR A 105 -0.92 22.12 -5.57
CA THR A 105 -0.87 20.90 -6.39
C THR A 105 0.32 19.97 -6.12
N SER A 106 1.28 20.40 -5.30
CA SER A 106 2.57 19.72 -5.06
C SER A 106 2.70 19.08 -3.68
N MET A 107 1.68 19.13 -2.82
CA MET A 107 1.84 18.69 -1.44
C MET A 107 1.47 17.21 -1.25
N ASN A 108 2.44 16.40 -0.83
CA ASN A 108 2.19 15.07 -0.29
C ASN A 108 1.54 15.18 1.09
N LEU A 109 0.54 14.34 1.33
CA LEU A 109 -0.12 14.28 2.63
C LEU A 109 0.74 13.49 3.62
N THR A 110 0.74 13.91 4.88
CA THR A 110 1.15 13.06 6.00
C THR A 110 0.06 12.02 6.31
N ILE A 111 0.39 10.97 7.07
CA ILE A 111 -0.59 9.96 7.52
C ILE A 111 -1.77 10.60 8.27
N PRO A 112 -1.56 11.52 9.25
CA PRO A 112 -2.66 12.16 9.95
C PRO A 112 -3.56 13.01 9.04
N GLU A 113 -2.98 13.74 8.09
CA GLU A 113 -3.75 14.55 7.13
C GLU A 113 -4.59 13.66 6.21
N ALA A 114 -4.00 12.60 5.68
CA ALA A 114 -4.69 11.62 4.85
C ALA A 114 -5.84 10.94 5.62
N TYR A 115 -5.57 10.48 6.85
CA TYR A 115 -6.57 9.83 7.69
C TYR A 115 -7.75 10.75 8.01
N LYS A 116 -7.47 12.01 8.37
CA LYS A 116 -8.49 13.04 8.58
C LYS A 116 -9.28 13.34 7.30
N GLY A 117 -8.58 13.44 6.17
CA GLY A 117 -9.17 13.71 4.85
C GLY A 117 -10.13 12.62 4.38
N LEU A 118 -9.86 11.37 4.74
CA LEU A 118 -10.69 10.21 4.39
C LEU A 118 -12.01 10.11 5.19
N LYS A 119 -12.22 10.92 6.23
CA LYS A 119 -13.49 11.05 6.97
C LYS A 119 -14.16 9.71 7.33
N GLY A 120 -13.38 8.73 7.80
CA GLY A 120 -13.89 7.42 8.21
C GLY A 120 -14.06 6.39 7.09
N LYS A 121 -13.59 6.66 5.86
CA LYS A 121 -13.53 5.67 4.77
C LYS A 121 -12.47 4.58 5.00
N VAL A 122 -11.54 4.82 5.93
CA VAL A 122 -10.57 3.85 6.41
C VAL A 122 -11.15 3.17 7.64
N VAL A 123 -11.43 1.88 7.51
CA VAL A 123 -12.04 1.05 8.55
C VAL A 123 -11.19 -0.21 8.79
N ASN A 124 -11.34 -0.83 9.97
CA ASN A 124 -10.66 -2.07 10.38
C ASN A 124 -9.12 -2.03 10.38
N ILE A 125 -8.54 -0.85 10.31
CA ILE A 125 -7.13 -0.63 10.62
C ILE A 125 -7.03 0.41 11.74
N HIS A 126 -6.09 0.20 12.65
CA HIS A 126 -5.85 1.08 13.79
C HIS A 126 -4.38 1.44 13.82
N GLU A 127 -4.09 2.74 13.93
CA GLU A 127 -2.73 3.21 14.14
C GLU A 127 -2.19 2.64 15.46
N TRP A 128 -0.98 2.08 15.40
CA TRP A 128 -0.31 1.56 16.59
C TRP A 128 0.93 2.37 16.96
N LYS A 129 1.81 2.59 15.98
CA LYS A 129 3.07 3.33 16.13
C LYS A 129 3.30 4.16 14.88
N SER A 130 3.81 5.36 15.08
CA SER A 130 4.23 6.29 14.03
C SER A 130 5.53 6.92 14.47
N TYR A 131 6.57 6.73 13.66
CA TYR A 131 7.94 7.14 13.99
C TYR A 131 8.53 7.92 12.83
N LEU A 132 9.32 8.94 13.18
CA LEU A 132 10.17 9.64 12.25
C LEU A 132 11.61 9.19 12.49
N TYR A 133 12.23 8.66 11.44
CA TYR A 133 13.57 8.13 11.49
C TYR A 133 14.54 9.07 10.77
N ALA A 134 15.55 9.57 11.48
CA ALA A 134 16.65 10.33 10.90
C ALA A 134 17.88 9.41 10.70
N VAL A 135 17.68 8.26 10.06
CA VAL A 135 18.73 7.27 9.77
C VAL A 135 18.73 6.90 8.30
N LYS A 136 19.84 6.34 7.82
CA LYS A 136 19.92 5.79 6.47
C LYS A 136 19.08 4.53 6.37
N MET A 137 18.04 4.58 5.54
CA MET A 137 17.10 3.48 5.38
C MET A 137 17.74 2.24 4.75
N GLU A 138 18.69 2.42 3.84
CA GLU A 138 19.45 1.30 3.23
C GLU A 138 20.14 0.42 4.28
N GLU A 139 20.65 1.03 5.35
CA GLU A 139 21.39 0.34 6.42
C GLU A 139 20.46 -0.16 7.55
N ASN A 140 19.31 0.50 7.78
CA ASN A 140 18.53 0.32 9.01
C ASN A 140 17.09 -0.19 8.80
N LEU A 141 16.52 -0.08 7.60
CA LEU A 141 15.10 -0.39 7.37
C LEU A 141 14.74 -1.81 7.81
N HIS A 142 15.61 -2.77 7.50
CA HIS A 142 15.46 -4.16 7.91
C HIS A 142 15.28 -4.29 9.43
N ASN A 143 16.22 -3.75 10.20
CA ASN A 143 16.19 -3.84 11.66
C ASN A 143 14.97 -3.12 12.24
N LEU A 144 14.62 -1.95 11.69
CA LEU A 144 13.45 -1.19 12.11
C LEU A 144 12.13 -1.95 11.88
N ILE A 145 11.99 -2.65 10.75
CA ILE A 145 10.82 -3.51 10.47
C ILE A 145 10.78 -4.66 11.47
N LEU A 146 11.89 -5.37 11.68
CA LEU A 146 11.95 -6.52 12.59
C LEU A 146 11.69 -6.11 14.05
N GLU A 147 12.28 -5.03 14.53
CA GLU A 147 12.03 -4.50 15.88
C GLU A 147 10.55 -4.13 16.06
N GLY A 148 9.97 -3.47 15.06
CA GLY A 148 8.55 -3.15 15.02
C GLY A 148 7.67 -4.41 15.09
N LEU A 149 8.02 -5.42 14.30
CA LEU A 149 7.33 -6.70 14.26
C LEU A 149 7.42 -7.46 15.59
N HIS A 150 8.62 -7.58 16.17
CA HIS A 150 8.82 -8.20 17.47
C HIS A 150 7.99 -7.50 18.55
N ALA A 151 8.05 -6.17 18.62
CA ALA A 151 7.24 -5.39 19.56
C ALA A 151 5.73 -5.60 19.34
N TRP A 152 5.30 -5.84 18.10
CA TRP A 152 3.90 -6.08 17.77
C TRP A 152 3.43 -7.43 18.27
N ARG A 153 4.23 -8.48 18.00
CA ARG A 153 4.01 -9.86 18.46
C ARG A 153 3.91 -9.93 19.99
N HIS A 154 4.79 -9.23 20.70
CA HIS A 154 4.77 -9.20 22.17
C HIS A 154 3.57 -8.48 22.79
N LYS A 155 3.00 -7.48 22.10
CA LYS A 155 1.86 -6.71 22.61
C LYS A 155 0.52 -7.41 22.40
N SER A 156 0.43 -8.34 21.45
CA SER A 156 -0.83 -8.90 21.01
C SER A 156 -1.17 -10.23 21.70
N LEU A 157 -2.04 -10.20 22.71
CA LEU A 157 -2.61 -11.42 23.32
C LEU A 157 -3.58 -12.18 22.40
N ALA A 158 -4.01 -11.58 21.29
CA ALA A 158 -4.82 -12.20 20.26
C ALA A 158 -3.98 -12.43 19.00
N ARG A 159 -4.15 -13.58 18.32
CA ARG A 159 -3.64 -13.81 16.96
C ARG A 159 -4.20 -12.72 16.05
N LYS A 160 -3.39 -11.69 15.77
CA LYS A 160 -3.71 -10.69 14.76
C LYS A 160 -3.21 -11.22 13.43
N HIS A 161 -4.04 -11.11 12.40
CA HIS A 161 -3.76 -11.64 11.07
C HIS A 161 -2.74 -10.77 10.32
N PHE A 162 -3.01 -9.45 10.27
CA PHE A 162 -2.22 -8.52 9.48
C PHE A 162 -1.55 -7.43 10.33
N LEU A 163 -0.27 -7.17 10.04
CA LEU A 163 0.41 -5.93 10.39
C LEU A 163 0.64 -5.11 9.12
N PHE A 164 0.08 -3.90 9.09
CA PHE A 164 0.27 -2.94 8.01
C PHE A 164 1.35 -1.93 8.39
N ILE A 165 2.34 -1.74 7.53
CA ILE A 165 3.44 -0.78 7.70
C ILE A 165 3.45 0.12 6.47
N ILE A 166 3.11 1.39 6.65
CA ILE A 166 3.25 2.40 5.60
C ILE A 166 4.60 3.07 5.79
N LEU A 167 5.48 2.90 4.81
CA LEU A 167 6.78 3.57 4.77
C LEU A 167 6.67 4.81 3.88
N ILE A 168 7.11 5.94 4.41
CA ILE A 168 7.19 7.20 3.65
C ILE A 168 8.66 7.62 3.55
N ALA A 169 9.17 7.70 2.33
CA ALA A 169 10.53 8.15 2.01
C ALA A 169 10.54 8.82 0.64
N ASP A 170 11.35 9.87 0.47
CA ASP A 170 11.51 10.61 -0.80
C ASP A 170 10.18 10.96 -1.50
N SER A 171 9.21 11.47 -0.74
CA SER A 171 7.86 11.83 -1.23
C SER A 171 7.02 10.66 -1.76
N ARG A 172 7.44 9.41 -1.52
CA ARG A 172 6.70 8.20 -1.86
C ARG A 172 6.19 7.53 -0.60
N ALA A 173 4.98 7.01 -0.67
CA ALA A 173 4.42 6.13 0.34
C ALA A 173 4.17 4.76 -0.27
N VAL A 174 4.65 3.73 0.43
CA VAL A 174 4.51 2.33 0.03
C VAL A 174 3.92 1.54 1.19
N LEU A 175 3.12 0.54 0.87
CA LEU A 175 2.46 -0.30 1.86
C LEU A 175 3.18 -1.64 1.95
N ASN A 176 3.59 -2.01 3.16
CA ASN A 176 3.99 -3.37 3.48
C ASN A 176 2.88 -4.02 4.31
N VAL A 177 2.56 -5.27 3.99
CA VAL A 177 1.57 -6.08 4.67
C VAL A 177 2.25 -7.36 5.10
N ILE A 178 2.33 -7.56 6.41
CA ILE A 178 2.81 -8.81 6.99
C ILE A 178 1.58 -9.64 7.36
N ASP A 179 1.50 -10.84 6.80
CA ASP A 179 0.53 -11.87 7.18
C ASP A 179 1.23 -12.85 8.13
N GLU A 180 0.87 -12.77 9.40
CA GLU A 180 1.52 -13.55 10.46
C GLU A 180 1.05 -15.00 10.52
N ILE A 181 -0.10 -15.29 9.89
CA ILE A 181 -0.61 -16.65 9.82
C ILE A 181 0.14 -17.41 8.73
N GLU A 182 0.39 -16.75 7.62
CA GLU A 182 1.06 -17.35 6.46
C GLU A 182 2.58 -17.09 6.44
N ASP A 183 3.11 -16.36 7.42
CA ASP A 183 4.53 -16.00 7.58
C ASP A 183 5.11 -15.33 6.33
N THR A 184 4.38 -14.35 5.78
CA THR A 184 4.80 -13.64 4.57
C THR A 184 4.81 -12.13 4.74
N ILE A 185 5.57 -11.48 3.86
CA ILE A 185 5.48 -10.05 3.63
C ILE A 185 5.09 -9.77 2.19
N SER A 186 4.20 -8.80 1.99
CA SER A 186 3.89 -8.24 0.69
C SER A 186 4.07 -6.74 0.67
N PHE A 187 4.63 -6.23 -0.42
CA PHE A 187 4.94 -4.83 -0.66
C PHE A 187 4.07 -4.34 -1.82
N PHE A 188 3.51 -3.14 -1.70
CA PHE A 188 2.68 -2.49 -2.70
C PHE A 188 3.22 -1.08 -2.95
N ASP A 189 3.62 -0.81 -4.19
CA ASP A 189 4.02 0.53 -4.66
C ASP A 189 3.18 0.94 -5.85
N SER A 190 2.42 2.02 -5.69
CA SER A 190 1.51 2.54 -6.73
C SER A 190 2.20 3.45 -7.74
N HIS A 191 3.49 3.78 -7.56
CA HIS A 191 4.23 4.63 -8.49
C HIS A 191 4.59 3.88 -9.78
N PRO A 192 4.79 4.59 -10.90
CA PRO A 192 5.38 4.00 -12.08
C PRO A 192 6.86 3.66 -11.85
N HIS A 193 7.28 2.49 -12.33
CA HIS A 193 8.66 2.01 -12.22
C HIS A 193 9.36 1.95 -13.58
N ALA A 194 10.52 2.61 -13.66
CA ALA A 194 11.26 2.80 -14.91
C ALA A 194 10.39 3.41 -16.03
N SER A 195 10.83 3.34 -17.29
CA SER A 195 10.05 3.80 -18.44
C SER A 195 8.97 2.79 -18.87
N SER A 196 9.05 1.54 -18.43
CA SER A 196 8.28 0.41 -18.98
C SER A 196 7.24 -0.21 -18.04
N HIS A 197 7.30 0.02 -16.72
CA HIS A 197 6.41 -0.63 -15.75
C HIS A 197 5.53 0.40 -15.02
N GLY A 198 4.33 -0.05 -14.66
CA GLY A 198 3.41 0.67 -13.80
C GLY A 198 3.78 0.47 -12.34
N ALA A 199 2.76 0.34 -11.50
CA ALA A 199 2.83 -0.10 -10.10
C ALA A 199 3.44 -1.50 -9.98
N CYS A 200 3.79 -1.89 -8.76
CA CYS A 200 4.22 -3.25 -8.48
C CYS A 200 3.65 -3.80 -7.17
N ILE A 201 3.58 -5.12 -7.11
CA ILE A 201 3.43 -5.87 -5.86
C ILE A 201 4.63 -6.80 -5.75
N ALA A 202 5.29 -6.81 -4.61
CA ALA A 202 6.32 -7.81 -4.33
C ALA A 202 5.91 -8.67 -3.14
N SER A 203 6.36 -9.92 -3.09
CA SER A 203 6.11 -10.81 -1.97
C SER A 203 7.30 -11.70 -1.68
N ALA A 204 7.54 -11.98 -0.41
CA ALA A 204 8.54 -12.91 0.06
C ALA A 204 8.02 -13.67 1.30
N ASP A 205 8.67 -14.77 1.63
CA ASP A 205 8.51 -15.38 2.96
C ASP A 205 9.11 -14.41 3.99
N LEU A 206 8.48 -14.28 5.15
CA LEU A 206 8.98 -13.42 6.21
C LEU A 206 10.34 -13.92 6.73
N ALA A 207 10.57 -15.23 6.69
CA ALA A 207 11.86 -15.86 7.00
C ALA A 207 12.99 -15.53 5.98
N ASP A 208 12.64 -15.13 4.76
CA ASP A 208 13.61 -14.72 3.73
C ASP A 208 14.08 -13.26 3.95
N ILE A 209 13.42 -12.50 4.83
CA ILE A 209 13.90 -11.20 5.30
C ILE A 209 15.07 -11.45 6.28
N LYS A 210 16.25 -11.73 5.73
CA LYS A 210 17.49 -11.91 6.50
C LYS A 210 18.21 -10.57 6.70
N PRO A 211 18.90 -10.37 7.83
CA PRO A 211 19.81 -9.25 7.97
C PRO A 211 20.90 -9.35 6.91
N TYR A 212 21.16 -8.21 6.25
CA TYR A 212 22.36 -8.02 5.43
C TYR A 212 23.62 -8.01 6.31
#